data_AF-A0A090L2R6-F1
#
_entry.id   AF-A0A090L2R6-F1
#
_cell.length_a   1.000
_cell.length_b   1.000
_cell.length_c   1.000
_cell.angle_alpha   90.00
_cell.angle_beta   90.00
_cell.angle_gamma   90.00
#
_symmetry.space_group_name_H-M   'P 1'
#
loop_
_entity.id
_entity.type
_entity.pdbx_description
1 polymer ?
#
loop_
_entity_poly.entity_id
_entity_poly.type
_entity_poly.pdbx_seq_one_letter_code
_entity_poly.pdbx_strand_id
1 'polypeptide(L)'
;MFYNDPPSKDEKGCTNSGNSSSVDLLNFKNYSPKKPEILFRLKRPMNLDLCNVLVDEITNKFSDLCDSKERALKLKDEANIYFTKQNYDIAIELYTKAIESDDTNAVFFGNRSFAYLKKEHYGFAVQDADKAIELDKNYVKGYYRRAAAKMALGKFKEALRDLNTVRKAKPNDQDALSKYNECNKIVKQIAFANAISTDHDKVDITKTINVDQYKVESDYNGPSFDEEITLDFVKGLIETFKGEKKLHIKYAYKILIKIYNYFKELPSLIHITVPDKQKFTICGDVHGQFYDLMNIFDINGLPSEKNPYLFNGDFVDRGSFSVETIFTLFSFKLLYPNHFFMSRGNHECDSMNKMYGFEGEVKAKYNSKMAEFFTEIFCTLPLCHVINKKIFTCHGGLFKKDGVKLDEIMNTKRFRQPPEEGIMCDLLWSDPQEIPGRAPSKRGVGCQFGPDITEAFLKDNDLLYVVRSHEVKDQGYESHHSNKCYTIFSAPNYCDTMGNKGAFITITGDSLYPPRFTTFDAVPHPDVKAMKYAQNMFGFL
;
A
#
# COMPACT_ATOMS: atom_id res chain seq x y z
N MET A 1 3.92 0.05 -27.03
CA MET A 1 4.20 0.70 -28.33
C MET A 1 5.38 1.64 -28.15
N PHE A 2 6.58 1.22 -28.55
CA PHE A 2 7.72 2.12 -28.76
C PHE A 2 7.94 2.18 -30.27
N TYR A 3 7.74 3.34 -30.87
CA TYR A 3 8.25 3.63 -32.21
C TYR A 3 8.95 4.98 -32.13
N ASN A 4 10.21 4.97 -32.56
CA ASN A 4 11.04 6.16 -32.78
C ASN A 4 10.58 6.78 -34.12
N ASP A 5 10.22 8.06 -34.11
CA ASP A 5 10.09 8.85 -35.34
C ASP A 5 11.46 9.44 -35.71
N PRO A 6 11.94 9.29 -36.97
CA PRO A 6 13.13 9.98 -37.45
C PRO A 6 12.81 11.42 -37.91
N PRO A 7 13.81 12.33 -37.93
CA PRO A 7 13.60 13.74 -38.27
C PRO A 7 13.41 13.98 -39.78
N SER A 8 12.69 15.06 -40.07
CA SER A 8 12.31 15.59 -41.39
C SER A 8 13.50 15.90 -42.31
N LYS A 9 13.38 15.53 -43.59
CA LYS A 9 14.27 15.95 -44.67
C LYS A 9 13.71 17.19 -45.37
N ASP A 10 14.51 18.25 -45.42
CA ASP A 10 14.43 19.29 -46.44
C ASP A 10 15.57 19.12 -47.46
N GLU A 11 15.25 19.43 -48.71
CA GLU A 11 16.03 19.22 -49.92
C GLU A 11 17.27 20.13 -50.04
N LYS A 12 18.33 19.59 -50.66
CA LYS A 12 19.03 20.18 -51.83
C LYS A 12 20.08 19.22 -52.36
N GLY A 13 20.01 18.92 -53.66
CA GLY A 13 20.86 17.94 -54.33
C GLY A 13 22.22 18.47 -54.79
N CYS A 14 23.12 17.53 -55.15
CA CYS A 14 23.92 17.56 -56.37
C CYS A 14 24.68 16.24 -56.59
N THR A 15 24.33 15.54 -57.68
CA THR A 15 25.12 14.74 -58.64
C THR A 15 26.39 13.94 -58.26
N ASN A 16 26.30 12.63 -58.57
CA ASN A 16 27.28 11.72 -59.22
C ASN A 16 28.70 11.52 -58.67
N SER A 17 29.02 10.28 -58.27
CA SER A 17 29.80 9.31 -59.09
C SER A 17 30.01 8.01 -58.32
N GLY A 18 30.01 6.88 -59.03
CA GLY A 18 29.85 5.54 -58.47
C GLY A 18 31.10 4.91 -57.86
N ASN A 19 30.86 3.84 -57.11
CA ASN A 19 31.58 2.58 -57.31
C ASN A 19 30.80 1.44 -56.67
N SER A 20 30.52 0.44 -57.49
CA SER A 20 29.93 -0.84 -57.11
C SER A 20 31.02 -1.80 -56.65
N SER A 21 30.88 -2.35 -55.45
CA SER A 21 31.43 -3.67 -55.14
C SER A 21 30.58 -4.32 -54.05
N SER A 22 29.88 -5.38 -54.47
CA SER A 22 29.37 -6.48 -53.67
C SER A 22 30.38 -6.96 -52.62
N VAL A 23 29.89 -7.50 -51.50
CA VAL A 23 30.17 -8.86 -50.99
C VAL A 23 29.52 -9.04 -49.60
N ASP A 24 28.56 -9.96 -49.59
CA ASP A 24 28.27 -11.03 -48.63
C ASP A 24 28.29 -10.83 -47.10
N LEU A 25 27.14 -11.18 -46.55
CA LEU A 25 26.90 -11.88 -45.28
C LEU A 25 28.01 -12.90 -44.94
N LEU A 26 28.65 -12.72 -43.78
CA LEU A 26 29.32 -13.82 -43.07
C LEU A 26 29.20 -13.69 -41.56
N ASN A 27 28.66 -14.76 -40.98
CA ASN A 27 28.68 -15.13 -39.57
C ASN A 27 30.07 -14.97 -38.93
N PHE A 28 30.13 -14.46 -37.70
CA PHE A 28 31.18 -14.85 -36.75
C PHE A 28 30.59 -15.14 -35.36
N LYS A 29 30.46 -16.46 -35.09
CA LYS A 29 30.66 -17.04 -33.77
C LYS A 29 32.14 -16.85 -33.38
N ASN A 30 32.36 -16.74 -32.07
CA ASN A 30 33.63 -16.78 -31.34
C ASN A 30 34.43 -15.46 -31.28
N TYR A 31 34.11 -14.65 -30.28
CA TYR A 31 35.15 -13.97 -29.48
C TYR A 31 34.68 -13.87 -28.03
N SER A 32 35.41 -14.53 -27.13
CA SER A 32 35.32 -14.35 -25.69
C SER A 32 36.43 -13.41 -25.26
N PRO A 33 36.13 -12.39 -24.42
CA PRO A 33 37.10 -11.92 -23.47
C PRO A 33 36.59 -12.09 -22.03
N LYS A 34 37.54 -12.52 -21.21
CA LYS A 34 37.52 -12.79 -19.78
C LYS A 34 36.62 -11.85 -18.94
N LYS A 35 35.87 -12.48 -18.03
CA LYS A 35 35.08 -11.89 -16.94
C LYS A 35 35.91 -10.94 -16.05
N PRO A 36 35.27 -9.88 -15.55
CA PRO A 36 35.24 -9.57 -14.12
C PRO A 36 33.91 -10.07 -13.53
N GLU A 37 34.00 -10.89 -12.49
CA GLU A 37 32.87 -11.47 -11.76
C GLU A 37 32.10 -10.42 -10.95
N ILE A 38 31.15 -9.69 -11.55
CA ILE A 38 30.05 -9.03 -10.81
C ILE A 38 28.77 -9.04 -11.66
N LEU A 39 28.31 -10.22 -12.08
CA LEU A 39 27.04 -10.34 -12.81
C LEU A 39 26.43 -11.71 -12.57
N PHE A 40 25.72 -11.87 -11.46
CA PHE A 40 24.55 -12.74 -11.36
C PHE A 40 23.86 -12.53 -10.01
N ARG A 41 22.84 -11.66 -9.96
CA ARG A 41 21.67 -11.67 -9.05
C ARG A 41 20.88 -10.36 -9.20
N LEU A 42 19.99 -10.28 -10.19
CA LEU A 42 18.98 -9.21 -10.27
C LEU A 42 17.60 -9.84 -10.47
N LYS A 43 17.06 -10.34 -9.36
CA LYS A 43 15.63 -10.57 -9.09
C LYS A 43 15.30 -10.29 -7.61
N ARG A 44 16.17 -9.57 -6.89
CA ARG A 44 15.94 -9.11 -5.52
C ARG A 44 15.92 -7.58 -5.53
N PRO A 45 15.13 -6.93 -4.66
CA PRO A 45 15.32 -5.50 -4.40
C PRO A 45 16.78 -5.25 -4.05
N MET A 46 17.36 -4.22 -4.66
CA MET A 46 18.74 -3.84 -4.43
C MET A 46 18.81 -3.07 -3.12
N ASN A 47 19.82 -3.36 -2.28
CA ASN A 47 20.05 -2.60 -1.05
C ASN A 47 20.20 -1.10 -1.38
N LEU A 48 19.59 -0.22 -0.58
CA LEU A 48 19.60 1.24 -0.75
C LEU A 48 21.02 1.79 -0.88
N ASP A 49 21.98 1.23 -0.12
CA ASP A 49 23.40 1.58 -0.22
C ASP A 49 24.00 1.27 -1.60
N LEU A 50 23.58 0.17 -2.21
CA LEU A 50 24.07 -0.25 -3.53
C LEU A 50 23.43 0.58 -4.65
N CYS A 51 22.16 0.98 -4.47
CA CYS A 51 21.51 1.94 -5.36
C CYS A 51 22.26 3.27 -5.38
N ASN A 52 22.59 3.82 -4.22
CA ASN A 52 23.31 5.09 -4.11
C ASN A 52 24.69 5.03 -4.78
N VAL A 53 25.48 3.99 -4.49
CA VAL A 53 26.79 3.80 -5.14
C VAL A 53 26.66 3.74 -6.66
N LEU A 54 25.69 2.98 -7.17
CA LEU A 54 25.50 2.84 -8.62
C LEU A 54 25.01 4.14 -9.27
N VAL A 55 24.12 4.89 -8.61
CA VAL A 55 23.67 6.21 -9.07
C VAL A 55 24.83 7.19 -9.11
N ASP A 56 25.68 7.21 -8.08
CA ASP A 56 26.86 8.07 -8.02
C ASP A 56 27.87 7.71 -9.12
N GLU A 57 28.15 6.42 -9.32
CA GLU A 57 29.01 5.94 -10.42
C GLU A 57 28.51 6.38 -11.79
N ILE A 58 27.19 6.30 -12.03
CA ILE A 58 26.59 6.73 -13.30
C ILE A 58 26.66 8.25 -13.44
N THR A 59 26.33 8.98 -12.38
CA THR A 59 26.31 10.45 -12.40
C THR A 59 27.72 11.01 -12.63
N ASN A 60 28.73 10.40 -12.01
CA ASN A 60 30.13 10.78 -12.17
C ASN A 60 30.65 10.61 -13.61
N LYS A 61 30.14 9.66 -14.39
CA LYS A 61 30.51 9.50 -15.82
C LYS A 61 30.19 10.72 -16.68
N PHE A 62 29.26 11.56 -16.23
CA PHE A 62 28.81 12.74 -16.95
C PHE A 62 29.19 14.05 -16.24
N SER A 63 29.98 13.96 -15.16
CA SER A 63 30.38 15.12 -14.35
C SER A 63 31.26 16.12 -15.10
N ASP A 64 32.01 15.66 -16.11
CA ASP A 64 32.88 16.49 -16.94
C ASP A 64 32.14 17.23 -18.07
N LEU A 65 30.85 16.94 -18.31
CA LEU A 65 30.06 17.61 -19.36
C LEU A 65 29.69 19.03 -18.94
N CYS A 66 30.31 20.05 -19.54
CA CYS A 66 30.04 21.45 -19.21
C CYS A 66 28.62 21.92 -19.57
N ASP A 67 27.97 21.32 -20.57
CA ASP A 67 26.58 21.64 -20.92
C ASP A 67 25.61 20.88 -20.00
N SER A 68 24.91 21.62 -19.16
CA SER A 68 23.95 21.08 -18.20
C SER A 68 22.76 20.39 -18.90
N LYS A 69 22.37 20.85 -20.09
CA LYS A 69 21.27 20.24 -20.86
C LYS A 69 21.69 18.92 -21.49
N GLU A 70 22.89 18.87 -22.05
CA GLU A 70 23.46 17.62 -22.57
C GLU A 70 23.60 16.58 -21.44
N ARG A 71 24.13 17.01 -20.28
CA ARG A 71 24.25 16.16 -19.09
C ARG A 71 22.89 15.61 -18.66
N ALA A 72 21.86 16.46 -18.56
CA ALA A 72 20.52 16.05 -18.19
C ALA A 72 19.93 15.00 -19.15
N LEU A 73 20.14 15.17 -20.46
CA LEU A 73 19.67 14.21 -21.47
C LEU A 73 20.34 12.83 -21.31
N LYS A 74 21.66 12.80 -21.04
CA LYS A 74 22.40 11.55 -20.79
C LYS A 74 21.90 10.84 -19.53
N LEU A 75 21.71 11.57 -18.43
CA LEU A 75 21.16 11.02 -17.19
C LEU A 75 19.75 10.46 -17.40
N LYS A 76 18.91 11.16 -18.16
CA LYS A 76 17.58 10.66 -18.56
C LYS A 76 17.68 9.38 -19.41
N ASP A 77 18.68 9.25 -20.29
CA ASP A 77 18.85 8.05 -21.10
C ASP A 77 19.23 6.84 -20.24
N GLU A 78 20.14 7.01 -19.28
CA GLU A 78 20.44 5.97 -18.29
C GLU A 78 19.20 5.63 -17.45
N ALA A 79 18.45 6.64 -16.99
CA ALA A 79 17.21 6.43 -16.26
C ALA A 79 16.19 5.58 -17.06
N ASN A 80 16.05 5.82 -18.37
CA ASN A 80 15.19 5.02 -19.25
C ASN A 80 15.64 3.54 -19.33
N ILE A 81 16.96 3.28 -19.33
CA ILE A 81 17.52 1.92 -19.33
C ILE A 81 17.13 1.21 -18.04
N TYR A 82 17.33 1.84 -16.89
CA TYR A 82 16.96 1.27 -15.59
C TYR A 82 15.45 1.08 -15.44
N PHE A 83 14.65 2.03 -15.95
CA PHE A 83 13.20 1.90 -16.01
C PHE A 83 12.78 0.67 -16.81
N THR A 84 13.39 0.44 -17.98
CA THR A 84 13.09 -0.73 -18.83
C THR A 84 13.48 -2.05 -18.17
N LYS A 85 14.56 -2.02 -17.36
CA LYS A 85 14.96 -3.14 -16.49
C LYS A 85 14.08 -3.29 -15.24
N GLN A 86 13.03 -2.48 -15.10
CA GLN A 86 12.13 -2.42 -13.95
C GLN A 86 12.82 -2.07 -12.63
N ASN A 87 14.00 -1.45 -12.70
CA ASN A 87 14.68 -0.90 -11.56
C ASN A 87 14.26 0.57 -11.40
N TYR A 88 13.07 0.75 -10.84
CA TYR A 88 12.45 2.06 -10.76
C TYR A 88 13.12 2.97 -9.73
N ASP A 89 13.73 2.42 -8.67
CA ASP A 89 14.42 3.22 -7.65
C ASP A 89 15.62 3.96 -8.26
N ILE A 90 16.49 3.24 -8.98
CA ILE A 90 17.61 3.87 -9.71
C ILE A 90 17.10 4.80 -10.81
N ALA A 91 16.03 4.42 -11.52
CA ALA A 91 15.46 5.29 -12.55
C ALA A 91 14.97 6.62 -11.97
N ILE A 92 14.28 6.59 -10.82
CA ILE A 92 13.81 7.79 -10.11
C ILE A 92 14.98 8.69 -9.75
N GLU A 93 16.03 8.14 -9.12
CA GLU A 93 17.21 8.91 -8.73
C GLU A 93 17.92 9.54 -9.93
N LEU A 94 18.10 8.78 -11.02
CA LEU A 94 18.72 9.31 -12.23
C LEU A 94 17.86 10.38 -12.92
N TYR A 95 16.53 10.25 -12.92
CA TYR A 95 15.66 11.34 -13.38
C TYR A 95 15.75 12.55 -12.46
N THR A 96 15.89 12.36 -11.15
CA THR A 96 16.12 13.45 -10.20
C THR A 96 17.42 14.19 -10.52
N LYS A 97 18.52 13.47 -10.76
CA LYS A 97 19.79 14.08 -11.21
C LYS A 97 19.69 14.78 -12.57
N ALA A 98 18.88 14.25 -13.49
CA ALA A 98 18.58 14.93 -14.75
C ALA A 98 17.85 16.26 -14.51
N ILE A 99 16.85 16.28 -13.63
CA ILE A 99 16.07 17.48 -13.27
C ILE A 99 16.93 18.51 -12.51
N GLU A 100 17.80 18.05 -11.61
CA GLU A 100 18.78 18.92 -10.94
C GLU A 100 19.74 19.60 -11.94
N SER A 101 20.02 18.95 -13.07
CA SER A 101 20.88 19.49 -14.14
C SER A 101 20.12 20.41 -15.10
N ASP A 102 18.86 20.11 -15.42
CA ASP A 102 17.96 20.94 -16.22
C ASP A 102 16.49 20.67 -15.84
N ASP A 103 15.84 21.65 -15.23
CA ASP A 103 14.45 21.58 -14.76
C ASP A 103 13.44 22.13 -15.78
N THR A 104 13.88 22.50 -16.99
CA THR A 104 13.01 23.12 -18.01
C THR A 104 12.34 22.11 -18.94
N ASN A 105 12.74 20.85 -18.90
CA ASN A 105 12.27 19.82 -19.81
C ASN A 105 11.12 18.99 -19.21
N ALA A 106 9.91 19.14 -19.76
CA ALA A 106 8.70 18.42 -19.34
C ALA A 106 8.85 16.88 -19.38
N VAL A 107 9.70 16.33 -20.25
CA VAL A 107 9.90 14.89 -20.40
C VAL A 107 10.51 14.27 -19.13
N PHE A 108 11.40 14.99 -18.43
CA PHE A 108 12.07 14.45 -17.26
C PHE A 108 11.08 14.19 -16.13
N PHE A 109 10.26 15.20 -15.81
CA PHE A 109 9.16 15.08 -14.86
C PHE A 109 8.14 14.04 -15.32
N GLY A 110 7.76 14.04 -16.60
CA GLY A 110 6.82 13.05 -17.14
C GLY A 110 7.27 11.60 -17.01
N ASN A 111 8.57 11.33 -17.18
CA ASN A 111 9.15 10.00 -17.03
C ASN A 111 9.32 9.61 -15.57
N ARG A 112 9.75 10.54 -14.70
CA ARG A 112 9.85 10.29 -13.26
C ARG A 112 8.47 10.08 -12.62
N SER A 113 7.45 10.82 -13.04
CA SER A 113 6.04 10.57 -12.73
C SER A 113 5.62 9.14 -13.07
N PHE A 114 6.07 8.61 -14.22
CA PHE A 114 5.78 7.23 -14.59
C PHE A 114 6.50 6.21 -13.72
N ALA A 115 7.74 6.50 -13.31
CA ALA A 115 8.46 5.66 -12.34
C ALA A 115 7.77 5.66 -10.97
N TYR A 116 7.31 6.82 -10.51
CA TYR A 116 6.49 6.92 -9.30
C TYR A 116 5.18 6.15 -9.39
N LEU A 117 4.48 6.15 -10.53
CA LEU A 117 3.30 5.29 -10.74
C LEU A 117 3.63 3.81 -10.56
N LYS A 118 4.78 3.35 -11.09
CA LYS A 118 5.22 1.96 -10.96
C LYS A 118 5.62 1.58 -9.53
N LYS A 119 6.01 2.57 -8.71
CA LYS A 119 6.29 2.43 -7.28
C LYS A 119 5.09 2.78 -6.40
N GLU A 120 3.92 3.04 -6.99
CA GLU A 120 2.70 3.45 -6.29
C GLU A 120 2.85 4.74 -5.45
N HIS A 121 3.83 5.58 -5.79
CA HIS A 121 4.02 6.91 -5.20
C HIS A 121 3.13 7.93 -5.92
N TYR A 122 1.82 7.71 -5.84
CA TYR A 122 0.84 8.43 -6.65
C TYR A 122 0.83 9.94 -6.40
N GLY A 123 1.14 10.39 -5.18
CA GLY A 123 1.27 11.81 -4.85
C GLY A 123 2.40 12.48 -5.62
N PHE A 124 3.60 11.88 -5.59
CA PHE A 124 4.74 12.37 -6.37
C PHE A 124 4.49 12.24 -7.87
N ALA A 125 3.80 11.18 -8.31
CA ALA A 125 3.41 11.04 -9.70
C ALA A 125 2.49 12.19 -10.18
N VAL A 126 1.52 12.62 -9.35
CA VAL A 126 0.68 13.79 -9.64
C VAL A 126 1.51 15.06 -9.70
N GLN A 127 2.39 15.32 -8.73
CA GLN A 127 3.21 16.53 -8.68
C GLN A 127 4.13 16.66 -9.90
N ASP A 128 4.84 15.59 -10.25
CA ASP A 128 5.70 15.60 -11.43
C ASP A 128 4.88 15.74 -12.73
N ALA A 129 3.71 15.10 -12.81
CA ALA A 129 2.86 15.26 -13.98
C ALA A 129 2.28 16.67 -14.09
N ASP A 130 1.94 17.32 -12.96
CA ASP A 130 1.55 18.72 -12.91
C ASP A 130 2.68 19.61 -13.42
N LYS A 131 3.91 19.41 -12.95
CA LYS A 131 5.06 20.18 -13.41
C LYS A 131 5.37 19.97 -14.89
N ALA A 132 5.25 18.73 -15.38
CA ALA A 132 5.41 18.43 -16.81
C ALA A 132 4.39 19.20 -17.68
N ILE A 133 3.14 19.30 -17.24
CA ILE A 133 2.07 20.01 -17.96
C ILE A 133 2.24 21.54 -17.84
N GLU A 134 2.76 22.03 -16.71
CA GLU A 134 3.11 23.44 -16.53
C GLU A 134 4.19 23.88 -17.52
N LEU A 135 5.23 23.05 -17.68
CA LEU A 135 6.34 23.28 -18.62
C LEU A 135 5.91 23.15 -20.09
N ASP A 136 5.09 22.14 -20.42
CA ASP A 136 4.54 21.93 -21.76
C ASP A 136 3.08 21.46 -21.72
N LYS A 137 2.17 22.38 -22.01
CA LYS A 137 0.71 22.12 -22.08
C LYS A 137 0.31 21.18 -23.22
N ASN A 138 1.18 20.97 -24.21
CA ASN A 138 0.94 20.03 -25.31
C ASN A 138 1.49 18.63 -25.01
N TYR A 139 2.16 18.44 -23.87
CA TYR A 139 2.71 17.15 -23.48
C TYR A 139 1.60 16.18 -23.01
N VAL A 140 0.96 15.52 -23.98
CA VAL A 140 -0.17 14.59 -23.75
C VAL A 140 0.14 13.49 -22.73
N LYS A 141 1.40 13.02 -22.70
CA LYS A 141 1.84 12.00 -21.73
C LYS A 141 1.69 12.51 -20.29
N GLY A 142 1.93 13.79 -20.01
CA GLY A 142 1.74 14.40 -18.70
C GLY A 142 0.31 14.23 -18.19
N TYR A 143 -0.68 14.61 -19.01
CA TYR A 143 -2.10 14.42 -18.68
C TYR A 143 -2.45 12.96 -18.42
N TYR A 144 -1.92 12.05 -19.24
CA TYR A 144 -2.15 10.63 -19.08
C TYR A 144 -1.55 10.07 -17.77
N ARG A 145 -0.33 10.48 -17.41
CA ARG A 145 0.28 10.09 -16.12
C ARG A 145 -0.47 10.66 -14.93
N ARG A 146 -0.87 11.94 -14.99
CA ARG A 146 -1.67 12.58 -13.95
C ARG A 146 -3.02 11.91 -13.77
N ALA A 147 -3.70 11.57 -14.87
CA ALA A 147 -4.96 10.82 -14.85
C ALA A 147 -4.80 9.46 -14.16
N ALA A 148 -3.78 8.70 -14.54
CA ALA A 148 -3.50 7.38 -13.97
C ALA A 148 -3.27 7.47 -12.45
N ALA A 149 -2.47 8.45 -12.00
CA ALA A 149 -2.20 8.67 -10.58
C ALA A 149 -3.47 9.09 -9.83
N LYS A 150 -4.28 9.98 -10.41
CA LYS A 150 -5.57 10.40 -9.84
C LYS A 150 -6.59 9.26 -9.78
N MET A 151 -6.60 8.34 -10.75
CA MET A 151 -7.45 7.14 -10.69
C MET A 151 -7.04 6.25 -9.52
N ALA A 152 -5.74 6.02 -9.33
CA ALA A 152 -5.22 5.24 -8.20
C ALA A 152 -5.54 5.90 -6.85
N LEU A 153 -5.62 7.23 -6.81
CA LEU A 153 -6.02 8.02 -5.63
C LEU A 153 -7.54 8.11 -5.43
N GLY A 154 -8.35 7.47 -6.26
CA GLY A 154 -9.82 7.58 -6.20
C GLY A 154 -10.36 8.95 -6.64
N LYS A 155 -9.52 9.85 -7.16
CA LYS A 155 -9.88 11.19 -7.68
C LYS A 155 -10.46 11.10 -9.10
N PHE A 156 -11.48 10.25 -9.28
CA PHE A 156 -12.01 9.86 -10.59
C PHE A 156 -12.56 11.05 -11.40
N LYS A 157 -13.19 12.04 -10.75
CA LYS A 157 -13.71 13.23 -11.43
C LYS A 157 -12.58 14.06 -12.06
N GLU A 158 -11.47 14.20 -11.37
CA GLU A 158 -10.30 14.92 -11.88
C GLU A 158 -9.58 14.11 -12.95
N ALA A 159 -9.40 12.81 -12.73
CA ALA A 159 -8.80 11.91 -13.72
C ALA A 159 -9.58 11.92 -15.04
N LEU A 160 -10.92 11.94 -14.98
CA LEU A 160 -11.77 11.98 -16.16
C LEU A 160 -11.54 13.23 -17.02
N ARG A 161 -11.25 14.39 -16.39
CA ARG A 161 -10.91 15.63 -17.12
C ARG A 161 -9.61 15.45 -17.90
N ASP A 162 -8.59 14.89 -17.26
CA ASP A 162 -7.29 14.63 -17.89
C ASP A 162 -7.40 13.59 -19.02
N LEU A 163 -8.14 12.50 -18.81
CA LEU A 163 -8.40 11.49 -19.84
C LEU A 163 -9.18 12.04 -21.04
N ASN A 164 -10.10 12.97 -20.81
CA ASN A 164 -10.80 13.64 -21.91
C ASN A 164 -9.83 14.48 -22.77
N THR A 165 -8.86 15.15 -22.15
CA THR A 165 -7.80 15.86 -22.87
C THR A 165 -6.95 14.89 -23.69
N VAL A 166 -6.53 13.76 -23.12
CA VAL A 166 -5.76 12.73 -23.84
C VAL A 166 -6.56 12.18 -25.02
N ARG A 167 -7.81 11.78 -24.80
CA ARG A 167 -8.69 11.21 -25.84
C ARG A 167 -8.90 12.19 -27.00
N LYS A 168 -9.02 13.50 -26.71
CA LYS A 168 -9.12 14.54 -27.76
C LYS A 168 -7.82 14.68 -28.55
N ALA A 169 -6.67 14.64 -27.89
CA ALA A 169 -5.37 14.74 -28.55
C ALA A 169 -4.98 13.47 -29.34
N LYS A 170 -5.45 12.30 -28.89
CA LYS A 170 -5.17 10.99 -29.50
C LYS A 170 -6.46 10.17 -29.68
N PRO A 171 -7.32 10.50 -30.66
CA PRO A 171 -8.62 9.87 -30.82
C PRO A 171 -8.54 8.38 -31.21
N ASN A 172 -7.44 7.95 -31.83
CA ASN A 172 -7.23 6.57 -32.28
C ASN A 172 -6.52 5.70 -31.24
N ASP A 173 -6.12 6.27 -30.10
CA ASP A 173 -5.48 5.52 -29.01
C ASP A 173 -6.54 4.72 -28.24
N GLN A 174 -6.60 3.43 -28.54
CA GLN A 174 -7.58 2.51 -27.95
C GLN A 174 -7.44 2.39 -26.44
N ASP A 175 -6.21 2.51 -25.92
CA ASP A 175 -5.97 2.45 -24.49
C ASP A 175 -6.52 3.72 -23.80
N ALA A 176 -6.25 4.90 -24.36
CA ALA A 176 -6.79 6.16 -23.84
C ALA A 176 -8.34 6.16 -23.85
N LEU A 177 -8.96 5.62 -24.91
CA LEU A 177 -10.41 5.50 -25.00
C LEU A 177 -10.97 4.53 -23.96
N SER A 178 -10.34 3.37 -23.80
CA SER A 178 -10.72 2.36 -22.80
C SER A 178 -10.68 2.95 -21.38
N LYS A 179 -9.59 3.61 -21.03
CA LYS A 179 -9.41 4.28 -19.73
C LYS A 179 -10.45 5.36 -19.47
N TYR A 180 -10.75 6.18 -20.48
CA TYR A 180 -11.79 7.19 -20.38
C TYR A 180 -13.16 6.56 -20.09
N ASN A 181 -13.53 5.51 -20.81
CA ASN A 181 -14.81 4.84 -20.65
C ASN A 181 -14.96 4.22 -19.26
N GLU A 182 -13.93 3.55 -18.77
CA GLU A 182 -13.94 2.95 -17.43
C GLU A 182 -14.00 4.01 -16.33
N CYS A 183 -13.17 5.06 -16.42
CA CYS A 183 -13.21 6.17 -15.48
C CYS A 183 -14.59 6.87 -15.48
N ASN A 184 -15.20 7.05 -16.65
CA ASN A 184 -16.54 7.64 -16.78
C ASN A 184 -17.62 6.76 -16.13
N LYS A 185 -17.52 5.44 -16.29
CA LYS A 185 -18.42 4.48 -15.66
C LYS A 185 -18.33 4.57 -14.13
N ILE A 186 -17.13 4.61 -13.57
CA ILE A 186 -16.91 4.78 -12.14
C ILE A 186 -17.49 6.11 -11.65
N VAL A 187 -17.20 7.22 -12.32
CA VAL A 187 -17.75 8.55 -11.94
C VAL A 187 -19.29 8.54 -11.95
N LYS A 188 -19.92 7.89 -12.93
CA LYS A 188 -21.38 7.74 -12.97
C LYS A 188 -21.91 6.89 -11.83
N GLN A 189 -21.25 5.78 -11.48
CA GLN A 189 -21.61 4.93 -10.35
C GLN A 189 -21.52 5.69 -9.02
N ILE A 190 -20.46 6.47 -8.82
CA ILE A 190 -20.28 7.32 -7.63
C ILE A 190 -21.37 8.40 -7.58
N ALA A 191 -21.65 9.07 -8.70
CA ALA A 191 -22.69 10.09 -8.75
C ALA A 191 -24.08 9.49 -8.44
N PHE A 192 -24.37 8.29 -8.95
CA PHE A 192 -25.61 7.57 -8.65
C PHE A 192 -25.69 7.15 -7.18
N ALA A 193 -24.62 6.58 -6.62
CA ALA A 193 -24.56 6.22 -5.20
C ALA A 193 -24.76 7.44 -4.29
N ASN A 194 -24.11 8.57 -4.61
CA ASN A 194 -24.29 9.82 -3.86
C ASN A 194 -25.70 10.41 -4.00
N ALA A 195 -26.36 10.21 -5.14
CA ALA A 195 -27.74 10.66 -5.33
C ALA A 195 -28.76 9.80 -4.55
N ILE A 196 -28.44 8.53 -4.29
CA ILE A 196 -29.24 7.62 -3.46
C ILE A 196 -28.88 7.74 -1.97
N SER A 197 -27.70 8.28 -1.67
CA SER A 197 -27.25 8.67 -0.32
C SER A 197 -28.06 9.89 0.16
N THR A 198 -29.36 9.71 0.38
CA THR A 198 -30.17 10.59 1.22
C THR A 198 -29.70 10.46 2.67
N ASP A 199 -29.77 11.56 3.43
CA ASP A 199 -29.61 11.62 4.89
C ASP A 199 -30.69 10.77 5.58
N HIS A 200 -30.58 9.45 5.43
CA HIS A 200 -31.29 8.51 6.26
C HIS A 200 -30.46 8.35 7.52
N ASP A 201 -31.08 8.64 8.66
CA ASP A 201 -30.75 7.97 9.92
C ASP A 201 -30.43 6.52 9.58
N LYS A 202 -29.14 6.16 9.56
CA LYS A 202 -28.67 4.89 9.00
C LYS A 202 -29.46 3.78 9.69
N VAL A 203 -30.36 3.14 8.96
CA VAL A 203 -31.01 1.92 9.44
C VAL A 203 -29.88 0.98 9.78
N ASP A 204 -29.76 0.62 11.06
CA ASP A 204 -28.70 -0.26 11.52
C ASP A 204 -28.73 -1.53 10.65
N ILE A 205 -27.67 -1.74 9.85
CA ILE A 205 -27.62 -2.81 8.86
C ILE A 205 -27.85 -4.19 9.49
N THR A 206 -27.52 -4.34 10.78
CA THR A 206 -27.81 -5.55 11.56
C THR A 206 -29.30 -5.88 11.58
N LYS A 207 -30.20 -4.88 11.60
CA LYS A 207 -31.67 -5.08 11.56
C LYS A 207 -32.14 -5.64 10.22
N THR A 208 -31.35 -5.48 9.16
CA THR A 208 -31.65 -6.04 7.84
C THR A 208 -31.14 -7.48 7.69
N ILE A 209 -30.26 -7.95 8.59
CA ILE A 209 -29.62 -9.26 8.50
C ILE A 209 -30.41 -10.25 9.38
N ASN A 210 -31.22 -11.09 8.74
CA ASN A 210 -31.82 -12.24 9.42
C ASN A 210 -30.87 -13.44 9.31
N VAL A 211 -30.21 -13.83 10.41
CA VAL A 211 -29.27 -14.96 10.43
C VAL A 211 -30.00 -16.30 10.33
N ASP A 212 -31.22 -16.40 10.85
CA ASP A 212 -31.97 -17.66 10.94
C ASP A 212 -32.51 -18.13 9.58
N GLN A 213 -32.55 -17.24 8.58
CA GLN A 213 -32.89 -17.63 7.22
C GLN A 213 -31.84 -18.55 6.58
N TYR A 214 -30.60 -18.53 7.08
CA TYR A 214 -29.50 -19.35 6.56
C TYR A 214 -29.51 -20.72 7.24
N LYS A 215 -30.17 -21.70 6.61
CA LYS A 215 -30.15 -23.10 7.05
C LYS A 215 -28.76 -23.69 6.82
N VAL A 216 -28.22 -24.35 7.83
CA VAL A 216 -26.95 -25.08 7.72
C VAL A 216 -27.26 -26.44 7.13
N GLU A 217 -26.58 -26.81 6.06
CA GLU A 217 -26.75 -28.11 5.40
C GLU A 217 -26.24 -29.25 6.29
N SER A 218 -26.88 -30.42 6.20
CA SER A 218 -26.56 -31.58 7.06
C SER A 218 -25.16 -32.16 6.83
N ASP A 219 -24.57 -31.88 5.67
CA ASP A 219 -23.22 -32.28 5.27
C ASP A 219 -22.16 -31.22 5.60
N TYR A 220 -22.55 -30.07 6.17
CA TYR A 220 -21.59 -29.07 6.64
C TYR A 220 -20.79 -29.62 7.84
N ASN A 221 -19.48 -29.76 7.63
CA ASN A 221 -18.54 -30.26 8.63
C ASN A 221 -17.52 -29.22 9.11
N GLY A 222 -17.76 -27.94 8.80
CA GLY A 222 -16.95 -26.84 9.31
C GLY A 222 -17.35 -26.43 10.74
N PRO A 223 -16.63 -25.45 11.33
CA PRO A 223 -16.86 -25.04 12.69
C PRO A 223 -18.19 -24.31 12.84
N SER A 224 -18.83 -24.51 14.00
CA SER A 224 -20.09 -23.90 14.38
C SER A 224 -20.01 -23.39 15.81
N PHE A 225 -20.82 -22.38 16.12
CA PHE A 225 -21.01 -21.90 17.49
C PHE A 225 -22.41 -21.35 17.67
N ASP A 226 -22.92 -21.43 18.89
CA ASP A 226 -24.25 -20.95 19.27
C ASP A 226 -24.19 -19.52 19.81
N GLU A 227 -23.71 -19.32 21.03
CA GLU A 227 -23.62 -17.98 21.60
C GLU A 227 -22.19 -17.46 21.54
N GLU A 228 -21.23 -18.17 22.16
CA GLU A 228 -19.87 -17.66 22.29
C GLU A 228 -18.86 -18.35 21.38
N ILE A 229 -17.85 -17.59 20.98
CA ILE A 229 -16.69 -18.12 20.26
C ILE A 229 -15.77 -18.80 21.27
N THR A 230 -15.38 -20.03 20.98
CA THR A 230 -14.45 -20.82 21.79
C THR A 230 -13.12 -21.01 21.07
N LEU A 231 -12.07 -21.37 21.81
CA LEU A 231 -10.78 -21.69 21.19
C LEU A 231 -10.89 -22.86 20.20
N ASP A 232 -11.75 -23.85 20.48
CA ASP A 232 -11.98 -24.98 19.58
C ASP A 232 -12.66 -24.54 18.28
N PHE A 233 -13.61 -23.59 18.34
CA PHE A 233 -14.17 -22.98 17.15
C PHE A 233 -13.08 -22.29 16.32
N VAL A 234 -12.22 -21.47 16.95
CA VAL A 234 -11.16 -20.73 16.22
C VAL A 234 -10.15 -21.69 15.59
N LYS A 235 -9.76 -22.75 16.30
CA LYS A 235 -8.89 -23.80 15.73
C LYS A 235 -9.57 -24.51 14.57
N GLY A 236 -10.84 -24.89 14.70
CA GLY A 236 -11.61 -25.49 13.61
C GLY A 236 -11.77 -24.56 12.40
N LEU A 237 -11.87 -23.25 12.63
CA LEU A 237 -11.89 -22.22 11.60
C LEU A 237 -10.58 -22.14 10.84
N ILE A 238 -9.46 -22.09 11.56
CA ILE A 238 -8.12 -22.10 10.97
C ILE A 238 -7.92 -23.35 10.11
N GLU A 239 -8.27 -24.53 10.60
CA GLU A 239 -8.13 -25.79 9.83
C GLU A 239 -9.07 -25.83 8.61
N THR A 240 -10.27 -25.27 8.73
CA THR A 240 -11.19 -25.11 7.58
C THR A 240 -10.57 -24.24 6.50
N PHE A 241 -9.96 -23.12 6.87
CA PHE A 241 -9.32 -22.20 5.94
C PHE A 241 -8.02 -22.75 5.33
N LYS A 242 -7.19 -23.45 6.13
CA LYS A 242 -6.02 -24.18 5.61
C LYS A 242 -6.40 -25.28 4.61
N GLY A 243 -7.59 -25.87 4.77
CA GLY A 243 -8.19 -26.82 3.82
C GLY A 243 -8.89 -26.18 2.63
N GLU A 244 -8.68 -24.87 2.38
CA GLU A 244 -9.30 -24.10 1.28
C GLU A 244 -10.84 -24.15 1.26
N LYS A 245 -11.45 -24.38 2.43
CA LYS A 245 -12.90 -24.34 2.62
C LYS A 245 -13.33 -23.00 3.23
N LYS A 246 -14.62 -22.71 3.18
CA LYS A 246 -15.20 -21.47 3.73
C LYS A 246 -16.01 -21.72 5.00
N LEU A 247 -16.02 -20.73 5.89
CA LEU A 247 -16.96 -20.69 7.02
C LEU A 247 -18.38 -20.54 6.47
N HIS A 248 -19.33 -21.31 7.01
CA HIS A 248 -20.72 -21.20 6.59
C HIS A 248 -21.29 -19.80 6.85
N ILE A 249 -22.08 -19.29 5.91
CA ILE A 249 -22.55 -17.89 5.89
C ILE A 249 -23.31 -17.48 7.17
N LYS A 250 -24.03 -18.43 7.79
CA LYS A 250 -24.70 -18.23 9.09
C LYS A 250 -23.70 -17.78 10.16
N TYR A 251 -22.62 -18.53 10.34
CA TYR A 251 -21.61 -18.26 11.38
C TYR A 251 -20.77 -17.03 11.03
N ALA A 252 -20.50 -16.81 9.74
CA ALA A 252 -19.87 -15.57 9.26
C ALA A 252 -20.69 -14.34 9.70
N TYR A 253 -21.99 -14.28 9.42
CA TYR A 253 -22.83 -13.17 9.87
C TYR A 253 -22.92 -13.04 11.40
N LYS A 254 -22.93 -14.16 12.14
CA LYS A 254 -22.89 -14.11 13.62
C LYS A 254 -21.63 -13.44 14.14
N ILE A 255 -20.46 -13.76 13.59
CA ILE A 255 -19.20 -13.08 13.92
C ILE A 255 -19.30 -11.59 13.59
N LEU A 256 -19.77 -11.25 12.39
CA LEU A 256 -19.86 -9.85 11.93
C LEU A 256 -20.81 -9.00 12.79
N ILE A 257 -21.96 -9.53 13.19
CA ILE A 257 -22.89 -8.82 14.08
C ILE A 257 -22.27 -8.61 15.47
N LYS A 258 -21.66 -9.66 16.05
CA LYS A 258 -21.01 -9.56 17.36
C LYS A 258 -19.86 -8.54 17.35
N ILE A 259 -18.98 -8.60 16.35
CA ILE A 259 -17.82 -7.71 16.28
C ILE A 259 -18.23 -6.26 15.98
N TYR A 260 -19.26 -6.05 15.15
CA TYR A 260 -19.82 -4.72 14.87
C TYR A 260 -20.30 -4.05 16.16
N ASN A 261 -21.11 -4.76 16.94
CA ASN A 261 -21.63 -4.26 18.22
C ASN A 261 -20.49 -4.03 19.22
N TYR A 262 -19.52 -4.93 19.28
CA TYR A 262 -18.37 -4.78 20.18
C TYR A 262 -17.53 -3.53 19.85
N PHE A 263 -17.16 -3.32 18.60
CA PHE A 263 -16.32 -2.18 18.21
C PHE A 263 -17.03 -0.83 18.37
N LYS A 264 -18.36 -0.77 18.27
CA LYS A 264 -19.13 0.47 18.49
C LYS A 264 -18.99 1.02 19.90
N GLU A 265 -18.77 0.16 20.89
CA GLU A 265 -18.62 0.55 22.30
C GLU A 265 -17.21 1.03 22.64
N LEU A 266 -16.23 0.83 21.75
CA LEU A 266 -14.84 1.22 22.02
C LEU A 266 -14.59 2.71 21.71
N PRO A 267 -13.66 3.37 22.42
CA PRO A 267 -13.15 4.68 22.04
C PRO A 267 -12.27 4.62 20.77
N SER A 268 -11.99 5.78 20.18
CA SER A 268 -11.12 5.87 18.98
C SER A 268 -9.64 5.64 19.31
N LEU A 269 -9.24 5.90 20.56
CA LEU A 269 -7.93 5.57 21.11
C LEU A 269 -8.12 4.63 22.31
N ILE A 270 -7.46 3.48 22.31
CA ILE A 270 -7.53 2.51 23.40
C ILE A 270 -6.24 2.53 24.22
N HIS A 271 -6.39 2.63 25.54
CA HIS A 271 -5.27 2.42 26.46
C HIS A 271 -5.13 0.95 26.80
N ILE A 272 -3.92 0.41 26.64
CA ILE A 272 -3.57 -0.98 26.96
C ILE A 272 -2.62 -0.98 28.15
N THR A 273 -2.93 -1.79 29.16
CA THR A 273 -2.03 -2.06 30.28
C THR A 273 -1.47 -3.47 30.13
N VAL A 274 -0.15 -3.57 30.05
CA VAL A 274 0.64 -4.80 30.05
C VAL A 274 1.30 -4.93 31.43
N PRO A 275 0.89 -5.90 32.26
CA PRO A 275 1.48 -6.12 33.57
C PRO A 275 2.98 -6.47 33.49
N ASP A 276 3.71 -6.20 34.57
CA ASP A 276 5.12 -6.58 34.70
C ASP A 276 5.34 -8.04 34.34
N LYS A 277 6.45 -8.32 33.64
CA LYS A 277 6.85 -9.65 33.15
C LYS A 277 5.88 -10.31 32.16
N GLN A 278 4.71 -9.73 31.87
CA GLN A 278 3.84 -10.22 30.82
C GLN A 278 4.31 -9.71 29.46
N LYS A 279 4.38 -10.63 28.51
CA LYS A 279 4.72 -10.35 27.11
C LYS A 279 3.55 -9.67 26.41
N PHE A 280 3.83 -8.75 25.50
CA PHE A 280 2.87 -8.21 24.55
C PHE A 280 3.48 -8.17 23.14
N THR A 281 2.69 -8.55 22.13
CA THR A 281 3.16 -8.60 20.73
C THR A 281 2.47 -7.54 19.88
N ILE A 282 3.22 -6.82 19.05
CA ILE A 282 2.69 -5.87 18.06
C ILE A 282 3.06 -6.36 16.67
N CYS A 283 2.05 -6.60 15.84
CA CYS A 283 2.17 -6.93 14.42
C CYS A 283 1.76 -5.73 13.57
N GLY A 284 2.39 -5.60 12.41
CA GLY A 284 2.00 -4.64 11.36
C GLY A 284 1.01 -5.26 10.37
N ASP A 285 1.10 -4.79 9.14
CA ASP A 285 0.24 -5.17 8.02
C ASP A 285 0.37 -6.67 7.73
N VAL A 286 -0.76 -7.30 7.36
CA VAL A 286 -0.83 -8.73 6.98
C VAL A 286 -1.39 -8.90 5.57
N HIS A 287 -2.24 -7.98 5.09
CA HIS A 287 -2.72 -7.91 3.71
C HIS A 287 -3.22 -9.25 3.14
N GLY A 288 -4.08 -9.94 3.87
CA GLY A 288 -4.68 -11.19 3.41
C GLY A 288 -3.68 -12.33 3.17
N GLN A 289 -2.46 -12.26 3.72
CA GLN A 289 -1.51 -13.36 3.73
C GLN A 289 -1.79 -14.33 4.89
N PHE A 290 -2.94 -15.04 4.80
CA PHE A 290 -3.45 -15.91 5.86
C PHE A 290 -2.44 -16.96 6.34
N TYR A 291 -1.66 -17.55 5.43
CA TYR A 291 -0.68 -18.58 5.76
C TYR A 291 0.50 -18.01 6.55
N ASP A 292 0.92 -16.78 6.25
CA ASP A 292 1.94 -16.08 7.03
C ASP A 292 1.40 -15.63 8.39
N LEU A 293 0.12 -15.26 8.49
CA LEU A 293 -0.54 -15.04 9.79
C LEU A 293 -0.47 -16.31 10.66
N MET A 294 -0.70 -17.48 10.08
CA MET A 294 -0.55 -18.74 10.81
C MET A 294 0.90 -18.98 11.23
N ASN A 295 1.86 -18.68 10.36
CA ASN A 295 3.28 -18.76 10.70
C ASN A 295 3.66 -17.83 11.87
N ILE A 296 3.09 -16.62 11.96
CA ILE A 296 3.26 -15.74 13.13
C ILE A 296 2.80 -16.47 14.41
N PHE A 297 1.64 -17.13 14.37
CA PHE A 297 1.13 -17.86 15.53
C PHE A 297 1.91 -19.14 15.84
N ASP A 298 2.50 -19.80 14.84
CA ASP A 298 3.36 -20.96 15.04
C ASP A 298 4.70 -20.56 15.69
N ILE A 299 5.27 -19.42 15.27
CA ILE A 299 6.52 -18.88 15.83
C ILE A 299 6.32 -18.29 17.22
N ASN A 300 5.26 -17.51 17.41
CA ASN A 300 5.08 -16.64 18.57
C ASN A 300 3.98 -17.09 19.54
N GLY A 301 3.33 -18.22 19.24
CA GLY A 301 2.22 -18.80 19.98
C GLY A 301 0.87 -18.19 19.60
N LEU A 302 -0.20 -18.98 19.72
CA LEU A 302 -1.57 -18.50 19.50
C LEU A 302 -1.92 -17.35 20.46
N PRO A 303 -2.83 -16.44 20.05
CA PRO A 303 -3.41 -15.46 20.95
C PRO A 303 -4.07 -16.13 22.17
N SER A 304 -3.83 -15.54 23.33
CA SER A 304 -4.47 -15.93 24.60
C SER A 304 -4.35 -14.79 25.61
N GLU A 305 -4.97 -14.94 26.78
CA GLU A 305 -4.79 -14.01 27.90
C GLU A 305 -3.32 -13.84 28.31
N LYS A 306 -2.50 -14.89 28.14
CA LYS A 306 -1.07 -14.88 28.47
C LYS A 306 -0.16 -14.52 27.29
N ASN A 307 -0.72 -14.40 26.09
CA ASN A 307 0.01 -14.05 24.87
C ASN A 307 -0.80 -13.04 24.05
N PRO A 308 -0.93 -11.81 24.54
CA PRO A 308 -1.71 -10.77 23.88
C PRO A 308 -1.05 -10.24 22.61
N TYR A 309 -1.88 -9.79 21.68
CA TYR A 309 -1.49 -9.25 20.37
C TYR A 309 -2.20 -7.93 20.07
N LEU A 310 -1.50 -7.03 19.39
CA LEU A 310 -2.06 -5.92 18.63
C LEU A 310 -1.73 -6.12 17.15
N PHE A 311 -2.74 -6.14 16.28
CA PHE A 311 -2.57 -6.04 14.84
C PHE A 311 -2.87 -4.61 14.37
N ASN A 312 -1.86 -3.93 13.82
CA ASN A 312 -1.87 -2.49 13.61
C ASN A 312 -2.32 -2.10 12.18
N GLY A 313 -3.56 -2.49 11.82
CA GLY A 313 -4.20 -2.18 10.54
C GLY A 313 -3.76 -3.06 9.37
N ASP A 314 -4.43 -2.87 8.24
CA ASP A 314 -4.12 -3.47 6.95
C ASP A 314 -4.11 -5.01 7.00
N PHE A 315 -5.26 -5.54 7.41
CA PHE A 315 -5.51 -6.97 7.51
C PHE A 315 -5.86 -7.58 6.14
N VAL A 316 -6.46 -6.78 5.28
CA VAL A 316 -7.10 -7.20 4.02
C VAL A 316 -6.46 -6.50 2.82
N ASP A 317 -7.01 -6.81 1.64
CA ASP A 317 -6.55 -6.37 0.32
C ASP A 317 -5.18 -6.96 -0.06
N ARG A 318 -4.88 -6.90 -1.36
CA ARG A 318 -3.62 -7.35 -1.97
C ARG A 318 -3.46 -8.87 -1.97
N GLY A 319 -3.33 -9.49 -0.80
CA GLY A 319 -3.37 -10.95 -0.68
C GLY A 319 -4.77 -11.50 -0.95
N SER A 320 -4.80 -12.72 -1.48
CA SER A 320 -6.04 -13.37 -1.95
C SER A 320 -6.73 -14.26 -0.90
N PHE A 321 -6.30 -14.13 0.37
CA PHE A 321 -6.88 -14.82 1.54
C PHE A 321 -7.28 -13.82 2.62
N SER A 322 -7.81 -12.66 2.20
CA SER A 322 -8.22 -11.58 3.10
C SER A 322 -9.43 -11.97 3.95
N VAL A 323 -10.35 -12.76 3.39
CA VAL A 323 -11.53 -13.28 4.10
C VAL A 323 -11.11 -14.21 5.24
N GLU A 324 -10.20 -15.14 4.99
CA GLU A 324 -9.68 -16.07 5.99
C GLU A 324 -8.95 -15.32 7.11
N THR A 325 -8.13 -14.34 6.72
CA THR A 325 -7.39 -13.47 7.63
C THR A 325 -8.34 -12.71 8.55
N ILE A 326 -9.30 -11.96 8.01
CA ILE A 326 -10.16 -11.10 8.84
C ILE A 326 -11.11 -11.90 9.74
N PHE A 327 -11.65 -13.03 9.28
CA PHE A 327 -12.49 -13.88 10.14
C PHE A 327 -11.69 -14.52 11.27
N THR A 328 -10.42 -14.87 11.04
CA THR A 328 -9.54 -15.36 12.09
C THR A 328 -9.24 -14.29 13.14
N LEU A 329 -8.88 -13.08 12.71
CA LEU A 329 -8.61 -11.95 13.60
C LEU A 329 -9.86 -11.54 14.41
N PHE A 330 -11.03 -11.43 13.76
CA PHE A 330 -12.29 -11.13 14.46
C PHE A 330 -12.68 -12.22 15.46
N SER A 331 -12.44 -13.50 15.13
CA SER A 331 -12.73 -14.59 16.06
C SER A 331 -11.82 -14.54 17.30
N PHE A 332 -10.53 -14.25 17.13
CA PHE A 332 -9.64 -14.01 18.28
C PHE A 332 -10.00 -12.75 19.06
N LYS A 333 -10.46 -11.68 18.39
CA LYS A 333 -10.93 -10.47 19.05
C LYS A 333 -12.14 -10.74 19.95
N LEU A 334 -13.10 -11.52 19.47
CA LEU A 334 -14.28 -11.90 20.24
C LEU A 334 -13.94 -12.92 21.35
N LEU A 335 -12.97 -13.81 21.12
CA LEU A 335 -12.53 -14.79 22.12
C LEU A 335 -11.71 -14.15 23.25
N TYR A 336 -10.84 -13.20 22.94
CA TYR A 336 -9.95 -12.53 23.89
C TYR A 336 -10.06 -11.01 23.82
N PRO A 337 -11.23 -10.42 24.15
CA PRO A 337 -11.52 -9.00 23.92
C PRO A 337 -10.53 -8.03 24.58
N ASN A 338 -9.95 -8.42 25.72
CA ASN A 338 -8.99 -7.59 26.47
C ASN A 338 -7.52 -7.95 26.23
N HIS A 339 -7.24 -8.89 25.32
CA HIS A 339 -5.87 -9.38 25.04
C HIS A 339 -5.58 -9.48 23.53
N PHE A 340 -6.58 -9.26 22.68
CA PHE A 340 -6.41 -9.17 21.24
C PHE A 340 -6.92 -7.81 20.77
N PHE A 341 -6.06 -7.02 20.14
CA PHE A 341 -6.30 -5.63 19.78
C PHE A 341 -6.11 -5.43 18.28
N MET A 342 -6.87 -4.50 17.72
CA MET A 342 -6.91 -4.25 16.28
C MET A 342 -7.05 -2.74 16.05
N SER A 343 -6.10 -2.14 15.35
CA SER A 343 -6.21 -0.76 14.84
C SER A 343 -6.75 -0.77 13.42
N ARG A 344 -7.47 0.28 13.01
CA ARG A 344 -7.81 0.51 11.62
C ARG A 344 -6.56 0.89 10.83
N GLY A 345 -6.36 0.29 9.65
CA GLY A 345 -5.41 0.74 8.64
C GLY A 345 -6.10 1.46 7.48
N ASN A 346 -5.33 1.93 6.50
CA ASN A 346 -5.92 2.60 5.35
C ASN A 346 -6.64 1.63 4.40
N HIS A 347 -6.30 0.35 4.42
CA HIS A 347 -7.00 -0.69 3.66
C HIS A 347 -8.32 -1.14 4.30
N GLU A 348 -8.63 -0.77 5.54
CA GLU A 348 -9.98 -0.91 6.11
C GLU A 348 -10.90 0.26 5.71
N CYS A 349 -10.97 0.55 4.40
CA CYS A 349 -11.85 1.56 3.83
C CYS A 349 -12.42 1.16 2.45
N ASP A 350 -13.58 1.73 2.12
CA ASP A 350 -14.37 1.37 0.94
C ASP A 350 -13.60 1.52 -0.38
N SER A 351 -12.92 2.66 -0.54
CA SER A 351 -12.15 2.97 -1.75
C SER A 351 -11.02 1.98 -1.98
N MET A 352 -10.31 1.56 -0.93
CA MET A 352 -9.23 0.57 -1.04
C MET A 352 -9.79 -0.82 -1.32
N ASN A 353 -10.83 -1.25 -0.60
CA ASN A 353 -11.39 -2.60 -0.77
C ASN A 353 -11.98 -2.84 -2.17
N LYS A 354 -12.56 -1.80 -2.77
CA LYS A 354 -13.02 -1.83 -4.17
C LYS A 354 -11.89 -2.04 -5.16
N MET A 355 -10.76 -1.42 -4.88
CA MET A 355 -9.63 -1.37 -5.81
C MET A 355 -8.72 -2.59 -5.64
N TYR A 356 -8.40 -2.97 -4.40
CA TYR A 356 -7.32 -3.90 -4.06
C TYR A 356 -7.76 -5.31 -3.65
N GLY A 357 -9.06 -5.61 -3.78
CA GLY A 357 -9.55 -6.97 -3.93
C GLY A 357 -10.44 -7.49 -2.82
N PHE A 358 -10.44 -6.90 -1.62
CA PHE A 358 -11.25 -7.42 -0.52
C PHE A 358 -12.75 -7.43 -0.82
N GLU A 359 -13.30 -6.36 -1.43
CA GLU A 359 -14.72 -6.35 -1.82
C GLU A 359 -15.03 -7.46 -2.82
N GLY A 360 -14.15 -7.65 -3.81
CA GLY A 360 -14.28 -8.70 -4.82
C GLY A 360 -14.21 -10.10 -4.20
N GLU A 361 -13.31 -10.29 -3.23
CA GLU A 361 -13.11 -11.56 -2.53
C GLU A 361 -14.34 -11.91 -1.67
N VAL A 362 -14.87 -10.96 -0.89
CA VAL A 362 -16.08 -11.15 -0.10
C VAL A 362 -17.28 -11.46 -0.99
N LYS A 363 -17.43 -10.76 -2.12
CA LYS A 363 -18.51 -11.03 -3.09
C LYS A 363 -18.38 -12.42 -3.72
N ALA A 364 -17.16 -12.86 -4.01
CA ALA A 364 -16.91 -14.18 -4.59
C ALA A 364 -17.16 -15.33 -3.59
N LYS A 365 -16.73 -15.16 -2.32
CA LYS A 365 -16.86 -16.20 -1.29
C LYS A 365 -18.26 -16.20 -0.61
N TYR A 366 -18.90 -15.04 -0.54
CA TYR A 366 -20.19 -14.80 0.10
C TYR A 366 -21.16 -14.02 -0.80
N ASN A 367 -21.41 -12.72 -0.53
CA ASN A 367 -22.33 -11.87 -1.28
C ASN A 367 -22.08 -10.37 -1.03
N SER A 368 -22.69 -9.53 -1.86
CA SER A 368 -22.55 -8.06 -1.79
C SER A 368 -23.00 -7.46 -0.46
N LYS A 369 -24.06 -8.00 0.14
CA LYS A 369 -24.55 -7.52 1.45
C LYS A 369 -23.53 -7.70 2.56
N MET A 370 -22.76 -8.78 2.52
CA MET A 370 -21.66 -8.99 3.46
C MET A 370 -20.52 -8.00 3.23
N ALA A 371 -20.19 -7.68 1.97
CA ALA A 371 -19.17 -6.67 1.65
C ALA A 371 -19.56 -5.26 2.13
N GLU A 372 -20.83 -4.88 1.97
CA GLU A 372 -21.39 -3.65 2.54
C GLU A 372 -21.29 -3.64 4.07
N PHE A 373 -21.58 -4.77 4.71
CA PHE A 373 -21.50 -4.87 6.17
C PHE A 373 -20.07 -4.78 6.71
N PHE A 374 -19.09 -5.41 6.04
CA PHE A 374 -17.68 -5.22 6.36
C PHE A 374 -17.26 -3.75 6.30
N THR A 375 -17.76 -3.00 5.31
CA THR A 375 -17.48 -1.56 5.17
C THR A 375 -17.97 -0.76 6.39
N GLU A 376 -19.15 -1.08 6.92
CA GLU A 376 -19.68 -0.47 8.15
C GLU A 376 -18.87 -0.91 9.39
N ILE A 377 -18.46 -2.18 9.48
CA ILE A 377 -17.62 -2.69 10.58
C ILE A 377 -16.25 -2.00 10.59
N PHE A 378 -15.62 -1.83 9.44
CA PHE A 378 -14.34 -1.14 9.35
C PHE A 378 -14.44 0.32 9.79
N CYS A 379 -15.61 0.96 9.63
CA CYS A 379 -15.86 2.29 10.17
C CYS A 379 -15.88 2.33 11.71
N THR A 380 -16.09 1.21 12.40
CA THR A 380 -16.16 1.16 13.87
C THR A 380 -14.83 0.77 14.54
N LEU A 381 -13.84 0.29 13.77
CA LEU A 381 -12.51 -0.06 14.28
C LEU A 381 -11.83 1.12 14.99
N PRO A 382 -11.20 0.90 16.16
CA PRO A 382 -10.34 1.90 16.82
C PRO A 382 -9.22 2.40 15.89
N LEU A 383 -8.80 3.65 16.05
CA LEU A 383 -7.78 4.25 15.16
C LEU A 383 -6.35 4.01 15.65
N CYS A 384 -6.14 3.92 16.97
CA CYS A 384 -4.82 3.81 17.57
C CYS A 384 -4.88 3.26 19.00
N HIS A 385 -3.72 2.94 19.55
CA HIS A 385 -3.57 2.46 20.92
C HIS A 385 -2.41 3.16 21.63
N VAL A 386 -2.48 3.19 22.97
CA VAL A 386 -1.38 3.60 23.84
C VAL A 386 -1.08 2.50 24.84
N ILE A 387 0.09 1.89 24.75
CA ILE A 387 0.52 0.78 25.61
C ILE A 387 1.32 1.34 26.78
N ASN A 388 0.94 0.95 28.01
CA ASN A 388 1.53 1.37 29.28
C ASN A 388 1.74 2.90 29.40
N LYS A 389 0.85 3.70 28.77
CA LYS A 389 0.96 5.18 28.71
C LYS A 389 2.26 5.69 28.09
N LYS A 390 3.02 4.84 27.40
CA LYS A 390 4.38 5.14 26.94
C LYS A 390 4.63 4.85 25.47
N ILE A 391 3.94 3.88 24.88
CA ILE A 391 4.12 3.54 23.46
C ILE A 391 2.84 3.91 22.72
N PHE A 392 2.93 4.86 21.79
CA PHE A 392 1.82 5.19 20.91
C PHE A 392 1.87 4.34 19.65
N THR A 393 0.75 3.74 19.24
CA THR A 393 0.68 2.89 18.07
C THR A 393 -0.44 3.33 17.13
N CYS A 394 -0.12 3.57 15.86
CA CYS A 394 -1.08 3.90 14.79
C CYS A 394 -0.65 3.23 13.49
N HIS A 395 -1.54 3.02 12.53
CA HIS A 395 -1.15 2.36 11.28
C HIS A 395 -0.21 3.24 10.43
N GLY A 396 -0.67 4.44 10.06
CA GLY A 396 0.06 5.42 9.25
C GLY A 396 1.10 6.18 10.06
N GLY A 397 0.74 7.32 10.67
CA GLY A 397 1.73 8.09 11.41
C GLY A 397 1.19 9.34 12.09
N LEU A 398 2.08 10.32 12.24
CA LEU A 398 1.79 11.57 12.95
C LEU A 398 1.16 12.63 12.02
N PHE A 399 0.88 13.77 12.63
CA PHE A 399 -0.08 14.75 12.13
C PHE A 399 0.54 15.87 11.34
N LYS A 400 -0.24 16.40 10.39
CA LYS A 400 0.07 17.64 9.67
C LYS A 400 0.03 18.88 10.59
N LYS A 401 -0.75 18.82 11.67
CA LYS A 401 -0.92 19.87 12.68
C LYS A 401 -0.06 19.59 13.91
N ASP A 402 0.58 20.62 14.47
CA ASP A 402 1.30 20.53 15.74
C ASP A 402 0.36 20.52 16.95
N GLY A 403 0.86 20.00 18.08
CA GLY A 403 0.16 20.07 19.37
C GLY A 403 -1.05 19.14 19.51
N VAL A 404 -1.22 18.16 18.61
CA VAL A 404 -2.26 17.13 18.74
C VAL A 404 -2.02 16.34 20.02
N LYS A 405 -3.07 16.24 20.85
CA LYS A 405 -3.04 15.52 22.13
C LYS A 405 -3.82 14.20 22.05
N LEU A 406 -3.49 13.25 22.93
CA LEU A 406 -4.19 11.97 23.01
C LEU A 406 -5.71 12.12 23.17
N ASP A 407 -6.17 13.13 23.93
CA ASP A 407 -7.60 13.42 24.11
C ASP A 407 -8.29 13.87 22.82
N GLU A 408 -7.60 14.62 21.94
CA GLU A 408 -8.12 15.02 20.63
C GLU A 408 -8.31 13.79 19.73
N ILE A 409 -7.36 12.84 19.79
CA ILE A 409 -7.41 11.58 19.06
C ILE A 409 -8.56 10.71 19.57
N MET A 410 -8.70 10.58 20.90
CA MET A 410 -9.77 9.79 21.53
C MET A 410 -11.17 10.28 21.13
N ASN A 411 -11.34 11.60 20.97
CA ASN A 411 -12.60 12.24 20.58
C ASN A 411 -12.83 12.32 19.05
N THR A 412 -11.93 11.76 18.24
CA THR A 412 -12.09 11.76 16.79
C THR A 412 -13.29 10.89 16.37
N LYS A 413 -14.25 11.48 15.64
CA LYS A 413 -15.47 10.80 15.16
C LYS A 413 -15.15 9.81 14.04
N ARG A 414 -14.89 8.55 14.38
CA ARG A 414 -14.36 7.54 13.45
C ARG A 414 -15.39 6.77 12.62
N PHE A 415 -16.69 6.81 12.98
CA PHE A 415 -17.78 6.05 12.33
C PHE A 415 -18.15 6.58 10.94
N ARG A 416 -17.18 6.58 10.04
CA ARG A 416 -17.22 7.13 8.70
C ARG A 416 -16.05 6.59 7.87
N GLN A 417 -16.09 6.84 6.57
CA GLN A 417 -14.90 6.69 5.73
C GLN A 417 -13.85 7.76 6.13
N PRO A 418 -12.55 7.44 6.00
CA PRO A 418 -11.49 8.41 6.26
C PRO A 418 -11.69 9.69 5.43
N PRO A 419 -11.58 10.89 6.04
CA PRO A 419 -11.53 12.14 5.30
C PRO A 419 -10.26 12.25 4.44
N GLU A 420 -10.21 13.24 3.54
CA GLU A 420 -8.99 13.60 2.79
C GLU A 420 -7.95 14.33 3.65
N GLU A 421 -8.33 14.85 4.83
CA GLU A 421 -7.46 15.58 5.76
C GLU A 421 -7.88 15.42 7.23
N GLY A 422 -6.99 15.80 8.15
CA GLY A 422 -7.22 15.81 9.60
C GLY A 422 -6.70 14.55 10.31
N ILE A 423 -6.91 14.49 11.63
CA ILE A 423 -6.34 13.46 12.52
C ILE A 423 -6.58 12.03 12.02
N MET A 424 -7.82 11.71 11.64
CA MET A 424 -8.15 10.38 11.14
C MET A 424 -7.45 10.05 9.82
N CYS A 425 -7.24 11.03 8.94
CA CYS A 425 -6.49 10.82 7.70
C CYS A 425 -5.01 10.55 8.04
N ASP A 426 -4.40 11.40 8.85
CA ASP A 426 -2.98 11.33 9.17
C ASP A 426 -2.60 10.03 9.90
N LEU A 427 -3.45 9.57 10.84
CA LEU A 427 -3.26 8.29 11.56
C LEU A 427 -3.24 7.07 10.64
N LEU A 428 -3.86 7.17 9.46
CA LEU A 428 -3.98 6.06 8.51
C LEU A 428 -3.01 6.18 7.34
N TRP A 429 -2.52 7.39 7.00
CA TRP A 429 -1.83 7.63 5.73
C TRP A 429 -0.46 8.31 5.81
N SER A 430 -0.10 8.92 6.95
CA SER A 430 1.17 9.64 7.06
C SER A 430 2.37 8.69 7.13
N ASP A 431 3.52 9.13 6.62
CA ASP A 431 4.80 8.40 6.65
C ASP A 431 5.90 9.21 7.34
N PRO A 432 6.88 8.59 8.02
CA PRO A 432 8.06 9.30 8.50
C PRO A 432 8.95 9.79 7.35
N GLN A 433 9.72 10.86 7.59
CA GLN A 433 10.82 11.32 6.73
C GLN A 433 12.05 11.66 7.57
N GLU A 434 13.24 11.44 7.04
CA GLU A 434 14.47 11.68 7.81
C GLU A 434 14.82 13.17 7.99
N ILE A 435 14.28 14.03 7.13
CA ILE A 435 14.53 15.48 7.17
C ILE A 435 13.56 16.14 8.17
N PRO A 436 14.00 17.09 9.01
CA PRO A 436 13.10 17.86 9.88
C PRO A 436 11.97 18.58 9.12
N GLY A 437 10.84 18.78 9.79
CA GLY A 437 9.66 19.46 9.27
C GLY A 437 8.61 18.51 8.70
N ARG A 438 7.86 18.99 7.71
CA ARG A 438 6.80 18.22 7.03
C ARG A 438 6.92 18.38 5.53
N ALA A 439 6.57 17.34 4.79
CA ALA A 439 6.43 17.40 3.33
C ALA A 439 5.10 16.81 2.87
N PRO A 440 4.65 17.12 1.64
CA PRO A 440 3.53 16.43 1.02
C PRO A 440 3.77 14.92 0.96
N SER A 441 2.76 14.12 1.28
CA SER A 441 2.87 12.67 1.20
C SER A 441 3.18 12.18 -0.21
N LYS A 442 4.13 11.25 -0.33
CA LYS A 442 4.39 10.49 -1.57
C LYS A 442 3.15 9.74 -2.07
N ARG A 443 2.20 9.48 -1.18
CA ARG A 443 0.92 8.82 -1.45
C ARG A 443 -0.16 9.79 -1.91
N GLY A 444 0.04 11.10 -1.81
CA GLY A 444 -0.96 12.11 -2.21
C GLY A 444 -2.11 12.30 -1.21
N VAL A 445 -2.02 11.67 -0.04
CA VAL A 445 -2.94 11.75 1.11
C VAL A 445 -2.12 11.57 2.40
N GLY A 446 -2.49 12.27 3.48
CA GLY A 446 -1.67 12.40 4.68
C GLY A 446 -0.47 13.35 4.49
N CYS A 447 0.56 13.20 5.32
CA CYS A 447 1.80 13.98 5.22
C CYS A 447 3.04 13.12 5.46
N GLN A 448 4.20 13.65 5.09
CA GLN A 448 5.47 13.18 5.63
C GLN A 448 5.83 14.02 6.86
N PHE A 449 6.32 13.38 7.92
CA PHE A 449 6.68 14.05 9.18
C PHE A 449 8.11 13.73 9.62
N GLY A 450 8.85 14.75 10.01
CA GLY A 450 10.25 14.66 10.40
C GLY A 450 10.49 14.26 11.86
N PRO A 451 11.77 14.10 12.25
CA PRO A 451 12.18 13.76 13.60
C PRO A 451 11.76 14.79 14.65
N ASP A 452 11.76 16.08 14.32
CA ASP A 452 11.29 17.17 15.17
C ASP A 452 9.79 17.07 15.51
N ILE A 453 8.97 16.62 14.55
CA ILE A 453 7.53 16.40 14.76
C ILE A 453 7.30 15.21 15.69
N THR A 454 8.06 14.14 15.50
CA THR A 454 8.01 12.97 16.41
C THR A 454 8.45 13.36 17.82
N GLU A 455 9.57 14.08 17.95
CA GLU A 455 10.07 14.57 19.24
C GLU A 455 9.02 15.39 19.98
N ALA A 456 8.44 16.38 19.30
CA ALA A 456 7.45 17.28 19.86
C ALA A 456 6.23 16.50 20.35
N PHE A 457 5.65 15.62 19.52
CA PHE A 457 4.48 14.83 19.89
C PHE A 457 4.74 13.91 21.09
N LEU A 458 5.89 13.24 21.13
CA LEU A 458 6.23 12.34 22.22
C LEU A 458 6.40 13.08 23.54
N LYS A 459 7.15 14.20 23.52
CA LYS A 459 7.34 15.06 24.70
C LYS A 459 6.02 15.61 25.21
N ASP A 460 5.18 16.08 24.30
CA ASP A 460 3.90 16.73 24.59
C ASP A 460 2.84 15.80 25.20
N ASN A 461 3.01 14.50 25.05
CA ASN A 461 2.08 13.46 25.50
C ASN A 461 2.73 12.46 26.48
N ASP A 462 3.95 12.74 26.96
CA ASP A 462 4.73 11.90 27.89
C ASP A 462 4.93 10.44 27.40
N LEU A 463 5.29 10.30 26.13
CA LEU A 463 5.52 9.02 25.44
C LEU A 463 7.02 8.75 25.19
N LEU A 464 7.39 7.48 25.05
CA LEU A 464 8.74 7.03 24.74
C LEU A 464 9.01 7.01 23.22
N TYR A 465 8.11 6.40 22.45
CA TYR A 465 8.25 6.25 21.00
C TYR A 465 6.91 5.90 20.33
N VAL A 466 6.89 6.03 19.00
CA VAL A 466 5.80 5.63 18.11
C VAL A 466 6.10 4.28 17.47
N VAL A 467 5.12 3.39 17.39
CA VAL A 467 5.13 2.23 16.50
C VAL A 467 4.08 2.41 15.42
N ARG A 468 4.49 2.27 14.17
CA ARG A 468 3.62 2.36 13.01
C ARG A 468 3.90 1.24 12.00
N SER A 469 3.07 1.12 10.97
CA SER A 469 3.16 0.01 9.99
C SER A 469 3.23 0.53 8.56
N HIS A 470 2.26 0.28 7.67
CA HIS A 470 1.94 1.02 6.41
C HIS A 470 3.03 1.08 5.30
N GLU A 471 4.29 0.83 5.59
CA GLU A 471 5.40 0.77 4.65
C GLU A 471 6.10 -0.59 4.73
N VAL A 472 6.23 -1.24 3.58
CA VAL A 472 7.06 -2.44 3.41
C VAL A 472 8.51 -2.09 3.76
N LYS A 473 9.15 -2.94 4.57
CA LYS A 473 10.57 -2.84 4.92
C LYS A 473 11.29 -4.14 4.64
N ASP A 474 12.52 -4.08 4.14
CA ASP A 474 13.28 -5.27 3.73
C ASP A 474 13.45 -6.30 4.85
N GLN A 475 13.70 -5.85 6.08
CA GLN A 475 13.81 -6.72 7.27
C GLN A 475 12.48 -6.87 8.03
N GLY A 476 11.37 -6.39 7.47
CA GLY A 476 10.07 -6.33 8.13
C GLY A 476 9.96 -5.23 9.18
N TYR A 477 11.03 -4.49 9.47
CA TYR A 477 11.01 -3.33 10.35
C TYR A 477 12.07 -2.30 9.97
N GLU A 478 11.91 -1.07 10.47
CA GLU A 478 12.91 -0.01 10.37
C GLU A 478 12.82 0.93 11.58
N SER A 479 13.96 1.46 12.02
CA SER A 479 14.02 2.49 13.06
C SER A 479 14.28 3.85 12.44
N HIS A 480 13.43 4.81 12.76
CA HIS A 480 13.49 6.18 12.29
C HIS A 480 13.72 7.15 13.45
N HIS A 481 14.10 8.39 13.11
CA HIS A 481 14.05 9.53 14.02
C HIS A 481 14.79 9.29 15.33
N SER A 482 16.00 8.72 15.26
CA SER A 482 16.80 8.36 16.44
C SER A 482 16.08 7.41 17.42
N ASN A 483 15.49 6.33 16.91
CA ASN A 483 14.79 5.30 17.69
C ASN A 483 13.50 5.80 18.40
N LYS A 484 12.86 6.83 17.85
CA LYS A 484 11.60 7.39 18.39
C LYS A 484 10.38 7.08 17.52
N CYS A 485 10.59 6.59 16.30
CA CYS A 485 9.54 6.10 15.42
C CYS A 485 9.99 4.77 14.82
N TYR A 486 9.19 3.72 14.96
CA TYR A 486 9.49 2.40 14.42
C TYR A 486 8.43 2.00 13.41
N THR A 487 8.87 1.54 12.25
CA THR A 487 8.00 0.87 11.27
C THR A 487 8.05 -0.63 11.51
N ILE A 488 6.90 -1.30 11.57
CA ILE A 488 6.75 -2.76 11.66
C ILE A 488 5.82 -3.27 10.55
N PHE A 489 6.22 -4.32 9.84
CA PHE A 489 5.50 -4.86 8.70
C PHE A 489 5.50 -6.39 8.76
N SER A 490 4.32 -7.01 8.76
CA SER A 490 4.15 -8.44 9.07
C SER A 490 3.73 -9.30 7.87
N ALA A 491 3.80 -8.76 6.65
CA ALA A 491 3.57 -9.49 5.40
C ALA A 491 4.92 -9.80 4.69
N PRO A 492 5.55 -10.96 4.96
CA PRO A 492 6.79 -11.34 4.29
C PRO A 492 6.53 -11.63 2.79
N ASN A 493 7.55 -11.43 1.95
CA ASN A 493 7.46 -11.55 0.49
C ASN A 493 6.20 -10.91 -0.09
N TYR A 494 5.94 -9.65 0.30
CA TYR A 494 4.68 -8.98 0.05
C TYR A 494 4.26 -9.06 -1.43
N CYS A 495 2.98 -9.39 -1.66
CA CYS A 495 2.40 -9.62 -2.99
C CYS A 495 3.18 -10.64 -3.84
N ASP A 496 3.80 -11.64 -3.21
CA ASP A 496 4.60 -12.70 -3.83
C ASP A 496 5.80 -12.23 -4.67
N THR A 497 6.20 -10.95 -4.54
CA THR A 497 7.14 -10.29 -5.45
C THR A 497 8.22 -9.48 -4.77
N MET A 498 7.95 -8.94 -3.58
CA MET A 498 8.87 -8.00 -2.94
C MET A 498 10.10 -8.67 -2.31
N GLY A 499 9.98 -9.92 -1.86
CA GLY A 499 11.08 -10.66 -1.23
C GLY A 499 11.56 -10.11 0.13
N ASN A 500 10.81 -9.19 0.74
CA ASN A 500 11.06 -8.68 2.09
C ASN A 500 10.81 -9.75 3.16
N LYS A 501 11.40 -9.58 4.35
CA LYS A 501 10.98 -10.31 5.56
C LYS A 501 9.73 -9.68 6.16
N GLY A 502 9.02 -10.45 6.96
CA GLY A 502 8.03 -9.95 7.91
C GLY A 502 8.67 -9.82 9.29
N ALA A 503 8.12 -8.98 10.15
CA ALA A 503 8.53 -8.90 11.54
C ALA A 503 7.35 -8.58 12.48
N PHE A 504 7.55 -8.86 13.76
CA PHE A 504 6.70 -8.39 14.85
C PHE A 504 7.56 -7.91 16.02
N ILE A 505 7.01 -7.03 16.85
CA ILE A 505 7.65 -6.52 18.06
C ILE A 505 7.15 -7.31 19.27
N THR A 506 8.04 -7.59 20.22
CA THR A 506 7.71 -8.07 21.56
C THR A 506 8.27 -7.13 22.62
N ILE A 507 7.47 -6.88 23.66
CA ILE A 507 7.83 -6.12 24.86
C ILE A 507 7.36 -6.90 26.10
N THR A 508 7.88 -6.53 27.28
CA THR A 508 7.27 -6.91 28.56
C THR A 508 6.83 -5.67 29.32
N GLY A 509 5.85 -5.79 30.22
CA GLY A 509 5.31 -4.63 30.94
C GLY A 509 6.35 -3.81 31.72
N ASP A 510 7.41 -4.49 32.20
CA ASP A 510 8.56 -3.95 32.93
C ASP A 510 9.76 -3.57 32.03
N SER A 511 9.72 -3.91 30.74
CA SER A 511 10.77 -3.59 29.76
C SER A 511 10.15 -3.16 28.43
N LEU A 512 9.77 -1.88 28.38
CA LEU A 512 9.16 -1.25 27.21
C LEU A 512 10.18 -0.76 26.17
N TYR A 513 11.45 -0.61 26.53
CA TYR A 513 12.50 -0.11 25.63
C TYR A 513 13.86 -0.80 25.90
N PRO A 514 14.66 -1.11 24.87
CA PRO A 514 14.31 -1.03 23.44
C PRO A 514 13.30 -2.13 23.04
N PRO A 515 12.46 -1.91 22.00
CA PRO A 515 11.58 -2.96 21.50
C PRO A 515 12.39 -4.13 20.92
N ARG A 516 11.91 -5.37 21.13
CA ARG A 516 12.53 -6.56 20.55
C ARG A 516 11.83 -6.96 19.26
N PHE A 517 12.55 -6.94 18.15
CA PHE A 517 12.08 -7.38 16.85
C PHE A 517 12.35 -8.88 16.65
N THR A 518 11.36 -9.58 16.10
CA THR A 518 11.53 -10.94 15.57
C THR A 518 11.15 -10.92 14.10
N THR A 519 12.09 -11.28 13.23
CA THR A 519 11.89 -11.35 11.78
C THR A 519 11.58 -12.78 11.34
N PHE A 520 10.78 -12.94 10.29
CA PHE A 520 10.42 -14.23 9.71
C PHE A 520 10.29 -14.13 8.18
N ASP A 521 10.50 -15.27 7.52
CA ASP A 521 10.34 -15.41 6.07
C ASP A 521 8.93 -15.87 5.71
N ALA A 522 8.55 -15.69 4.44
CA ALA A 522 7.26 -16.12 3.92
C ALA A 522 7.16 -17.65 3.89
N VAL A 523 5.95 -18.16 4.08
CA VAL A 523 5.66 -19.60 3.97
C VAL A 523 4.89 -19.92 2.69
N PRO A 524 4.94 -21.18 2.21
CA PRO A 524 4.12 -21.60 1.08
C PRO A 524 2.62 -21.41 1.34
N HIS A 525 1.88 -21.04 0.29
CA HIS A 525 0.43 -20.95 0.26
C HIS A 525 -0.12 -21.57 -1.05
N PRO A 526 -1.43 -21.86 -1.16
CA PRO A 526 -2.04 -22.33 -2.40
C PRO A 526 -1.81 -21.38 -3.57
N ASP A 527 -1.81 -21.92 -4.80
CA ASP A 527 -1.55 -21.17 -6.04
C ASP A 527 -2.72 -20.25 -6.43
N VAL A 528 -2.88 -19.19 -5.64
CA VAL A 528 -3.85 -18.12 -5.80
C VAL A 528 -3.08 -16.81 -5.81
N LYS A 529 -2.82 -16.28 -7.02
CA LYS A 529 -2.06 -15.04 -7.21
C LYS A 529 -2.61 -13.91 -6.35
N ALA A 530 -1.73 -13.06 -5.82
CA ALA A 530 -2.10 -11.77 -5.26
C ALA A 530 -3.00 -10.97 -6.22
N MET A 531 -3.91 -10.17 -5.66
CA MET A 531 -4.85 -9.31 -6.39
C MET A 531 -5.83 -10.05 -7.31
N LYS A 532 -6.05 -11.37 -7.12
CA LYS A 532 -6.99 -12.17 -7.94
C LYS A 532 -8.40 -11.58 -8.02
N TYR A 533 -8.85 -10.95 -6.93
CA TYR A 533 -10.20 -10.41 -6.79
C TYR A 533 -10.27 -8.88 -6.96
N ALA A 534 -9.14 -8.23 -7.24
CA ALA A 534 -9.07 -6.80 -7.47
C ALA A 534 -9.78 -6.40 -8.78
N GLN A 535 -10.21 -5.14 -8.87
CA GLN A 535 -10.67 -4.63 -10.15
C GLN A 535 -9.53 -4.64 -11.16
N ASN A 536 -9.85 -4.93 -12.43
CA ASN A 536 -8.88 -4.95 -13.54
C ASN A 536 -8.20 -3.58 -13.84
N MET A 537 -8.41 -2.56 -13.00
CA MET A 537 -7.80 -1.24 -13.06
C MET A 537 -6.25 -1.30 -13.08
N PHE A 538 -5.62 -2.30 -12.46
CA PHE A 538 -4.15 -2.44 -12.48
C PHE A 538 -3.58 -2.98 -13.79
N GLY A 539 -4.39 -3.64 -14.62
CA GLY A 539 -4.00 -3.94 -16.00
C GLY A 539 -3.81 -2.68 -16.85
N PHE A 540 -4.22 -1.52 -16.33
CA PHE A 540 -4.17 -0.22 -16.98
C PHE A 540 -3.09 0.72 -16.39
N LEU A 541 -2.36 0.37 -15.33
CA LEU A 541 -1.27 1.17 -14.75
C LEU A 541 0.11 0.72 -15.27
#